data_AF-C3QU87-F1
#
_entry.id   AF-C3QU87-F1
#
_cell.length_a   1.000
_cell.length_b   1.000
_cell.length_c   1.000
_cell.angle_alpha   90.00
_cell.angle_beta   90.00
_cell.angle_gamma   90.00
#
_symmetry.space_group_name_H-M   'P 1'
#
loop_
_entity.id
_entity.type
_entity.pdbx_description
1 polymer ?
#
loop_
_entity_poly.entity_id
_entity_poly.type
_entity_poly.pdbx_seq_one_letter_code
_entity_poly.pdbx_strand_id
1 'polypeptide(L)'
;MSFFNVGKTMNDVQVALTADLIIDRFYYLKLEEIKLCFRNAMASGKIYDRLDGNIILGWLNEYDVQRDEIVSSLSINEAHEQNNNSTGMFYGEYIKHLTERSENGDEEAKELLESHQSFIQRMKSNDKEAAFKKWKEEYYGRTKKQTT
;
A
#
# COMPACT_ATOMS: atom_id res chain seq x y z
N MET A 1 -39.52 -21.03 -2.88
CA MET A 1 -38.87 -21.10 -1.55
C MET A 1 -38.21 -19.76 -1.30
N SER A 2 -38.53 -19.07 -0.20
CA SER A 2 -37.79 -17.86 0.19
C SER A 2 -36.52 -18.28 0.93
N PHE A 3 -35.37 -17.70 0.59
CA PHE A 3 -34.11 -18.02 1.26
C PHE A 3 -34.12 -17.55 2.72
N PHE A 4 -34.72 -16.39 2.99
CA PHE A 4 -34.98 -15.88 4.33
C PHE A 4 -36.44 -16.10 4.73
N ASN A 5 -36.66 -16.44 6.00
CA ASN A 5 -37.98 -16.46 6.62
C ASN A 5 -38.10 -15.23 7.54
N VAL A 6 -38.57 -14.12 6.97
CA VAL A 6 -38.71 -12.83 7.68
C VAL A 6 -40.18 -12.41 7.67
N GLY A 7 -40.67 -11.88 8.80
CA GLY A 7 -42.03 -11.35 8.91
C GLY A 7 -42.25 -10.06 8.11
N LYS A 8 -41.18 -9.32 7.78
CA LYS A 8 -41.22 -8.08 6.99
C LYS A 8 -40.23 -8.10 5.82
N THR A 9 -40.76 -8.22 4.61
CA THR A 9 -40.02 -8.12 3.35
C THR A 9 -40.23 -6.75 2.70
N MET A 10 -39.29 -6.33 1.86
CA MET A 10 -39.45 -5.13 1.05
C MET A 10 -40.49 -5.33 -0.06
N ASN A 11 -41.26 -4.29 -0.34
CA ASN A 11 -42.09 -4.21 -1.55
C ASN A 11 -41.28 -3.72 -2.77
N ASP A 12 -41.84 -3.82 -3.97
CA ASP A 12 -41.16 -3.49 -5.22
C ASP A 12 -40.61 -2.05 -5.27
N VAL A 13 -41.33 -1.09 -4.68
CA VAL A 13 -40.89 0.31 -4.59
C VAL A 13 -39.67 0.45 -3.69
N GLN A 14 -39.68 -0.23 -2.53
CA GLN A 14 -38.54 -0.25 -1.61
C GLN A 14 -37.32 -0.94 -2.22
N VAL A 15 -37.54 -1.98 -3.04
CA VAL A 15 -36.48 -2.65 -3.81
C VAL A 15 -35.87 -1.68 -4.82
N ALA A 16 -36.69 -0.99 -5.62
CA ALA A 16 -36.21 -0.02 -6.60
C ALA A 16 -35.40 1.11 -5.95
N LEU A 17 -35.93 1.73 -4.88
CA LEU A 17 -35.23 2.78 -4.14
C LEU A 17 -33.91 2.29 -3.55
N THR A 18 -33.88 1.06 -3.05
CA THR A 18 -32.64 0.48 -2.51
C THR A 18 -31.63 0.24 -3.63
N ALA A 19 -32.07 -0.20 -4.81
CA ALA A 19 -31.20 -0.37 -5.96
C ALA A 19 -30.59 0.97 -6.43
N ASP A 20 -31.38 2.04 -6.48
CA ASP A 20 -30.89 3.39 -6.80
C ASP A 20 -29.83 3.84 -5.79
N LEU A 21 -30.07 3.64 -4.48
CA LEU A 21 -29.09 3.94 -3.44
C LEU A 21 -27.80 3.13 -3.55
N ILE A 22 -27.89 1.88 -4.01
CA ILE A 22 -26.70 1.04 -4.25
C ILE A 22 -25.90 1.60 -5.42
N ILE A 23 -26.58 1.98 -6.51
CA ILE A 23 -25.95 2.59 -7.68
C ILE A 23 -25.25 3.90 -7.28
N ASP A 24 -25.91 4.75 -6.49
CA ASP A 24 -25.34 6.04 -6.08
C ASP A 24 -24.13 5.90 -5.15
N ARG A 25 -24.18 4.98 -4.18
CA ARG A 25 -23.16 4.86 -3.13
C ARG A 25 -22.03 3.90 -3.46
N PHE A 26 -22.30 2.87 -4.25
CA PHE A 26 -21.38 1.79 -4.55
C PHE A 26 -21.15 1.63 -6.06
N TYR A 27 -21.19 2.75 -6.82
CA TYR A 27 -21.00 2.78 -8.28
C TYR A 27 -19.71 2.11 -8.77
N TYR A 28 -18.70 1.99 -7.90
CA TYR A 28 -17.40 1.39 -8.19
C TYR A 28 -17.39 -0.14 -8.01
N LEU A 29 -18.39 -0.73 -7.35
CA LEU A 29 -18.49 -2.18 -7.20
C LEU A 29 -19.01 -2.81 -8.50
N LYS A 30 -18.35 -3.87 -8.95
CA LYS A 30 -18.86 -4.68 -10.06
C LYS A 30 -20.06 -5.50 -9.62
N LEU A 31 -20.92 -5.84 -10.59
CA LEU A 31 -22.11 -6.67 -10.34
C LEU A 31 -21.76 -8.03 -9.70
N GLU A 32 -20.62 -8.61 -10.05
CA GLU A 32 -20.11 -9.86 -9.48
C GLU A 32 -19.80 -9.73 -7.98
N GLU A 33 -19.28 -8.59 -7.56
CA GLU A 33 -18.94 -8.29 -6.17
C GLU A 33 -20.20 -8.08 -5.33
N ILE A 34 -21.18 -7.37 -5.88
CA ILE A 34 -22.51 -7.21 -5.25
C ILE A 34 -23.16 -8.59 -5.05
N LYS A 35 -23.11 -9.45 -6.08
CA LYS A 35 -23.61 -10.83 -6.00
C LYS A 35 -22.86 -11.64 -4.94
N LEU A 36 -21.55 -11.49 -4.83
CA LEU A 36 -20.73 -12.16 -3.82
C LEU A 36 -21.09 -11.70 -2.41
N CYS A 37 -21.19 -10.38 -2.19
CA CYS A 37 -21.63 -9.78 -0.93
C CYS A 37 -22.95 -10.40 -0.46
N PHE A 38 -23.97 -10.44 -1.34
CA PHE A 38 -25.27 -11.03 -0.99
C PHE A 38 -25.20 -12.53 -0.74
N ARG A 39 -24.35 -13.29 -1.46
CA ARG A 39 -24.13 -14.71 -1.16
C ARG A 39 -23.50 -14.92 0.21
N ASN A 40 -22.54 -14.09 0.59
CA ASN A 40 -21.91 -14.15 1.90
C ASN A 40 -22.90 -13.78 3.01
N ALA A 41 -23.65 -12.69 2.82
CA ALA A 41 -24.73 -12.30 3.72
C ALA A 41 -25.83 -13.37 3.86
N MET A 42 -26.13 -14.10 2.78
CA MET A 42 -27.03 -15.26 2.83
C MET A 42 -26.45 -16.42 3.66
N ALA A 43 -25.15 -16.64 3.62
CA ALA A 43 -24.51 -17.73 4.37
C ALA A 43 -24.29 -17.40 5.86
N SER A 44 -23.98 -16.14 6.20
CA SER A 44 -23.55 -15.73 7.54
C SER A 44 -24.42 -14.64 8.19
N GLY A 45 -25.26 -13.97 7.42
CA GLY A 45 -26.01 -12.81 7.87
C GLY A 45 -27.11 -13.18 8.86
N LYS A 46 -27.06 -12.56 10.05
CA LYS A 46 -28.13 -12.64 11.04
C LYS A 46 -29.24 -11.68 10.66
N ILE A 47 -30.33 -12.20 10.10
CA ILE A 47 -31.49 -11.39 9.76
C ILE A 47 -32.54 -11.55 10.84
N TYR A 48 -32.79 -10.48 11.59
CA TYR A 48 -33.79 -10.45 12.65
C TYR A 48 -35.13 -10.00 12.09
N ASP A 49 -35.99 -10.95 11.71
CA ASP A 49 -37.40 -10.79 11.31
C ASP A 49 -37.72 -9.79 10.17
N ARG A 50 -36.73 -9.04 9.66
CA ARG A 50 -36.90 -8.03 8.63
C ARG A 50 -35.73 -8.05 7.65
N LEU A 51 -36.03 -7.86 6.37
CA LEU A 51 -35.05 -7.60 5.32
C LEU A 51 -35.43 -6.28 4.65
N ASP A 52 -34.65 -5.23 4.91
CA ASP A 52 -34.86 -3.88 4.39
C ASP A 52 -33.58 -3.28 3.79
N GLY A 53 -33.71 -2.12 3.15
CA GLY A 53 -32.58 -1.45 2.49
C GLY A 53 -31.43 -1.12 3.43
N ASN A 54 -31.67 -0.85 4.72
CA ASN A 54 -30.58 -0.56 5.66
C ASN A 54 -29.73 -1.79 5.94
N ILE A 55 -30.35 -2.98 6.01
CA ILE A 55 -29.61 -4.25 6.17
C ILE A 55 -28.74 -4.52 4.93
N ILE A 56 -29.32 -4.34 3.74
CA ILE A 56 -28.60 -4.55 2.47
C ILE A 56 -27.42 -3.58 2.34
N LEU A 57 -27.64 -2.29 2.62
CA LEU A 57 -26.57 -1.28 2.61
C LEU A 57 -25.53 -1.57 3.70
N GLY A 58 -25.93 -2.11 4.86
CA GLY A 58 -25.03 -2.55 5.91
C GLY A 58 -24.04 -3.62 5.43
N TRP A 59 -24.53 -4.67 4.77
CA TRP A 59 -23.68 -5.72 4.22
C TRP A 59 -22.71 -5.21 3.15
N LEU A 60 -23.16 -4.28 2.30
CA LEU A 60 -22.29 -3.69 1.27
C LEU A 60 -21.17 -2.84 1.91
N ASN A 61 -21.46 -2.09 2.97
CA ASN A 61 -20.43 -1.36 3.71
C ASN A 61 -19.43 -2.31 4.38
N GLU A 62 -19.91 -3.39 5.01
CA GLU A 62 -19.03 -4.40 5.62
C GLU A 62 -18.15 -5.09 4.57
N TYR A 63 -18.71 -5.39 3.40
CA TYR A 63 -17.97 -5.95 2.28
C TYR A 63 -16.91 -4.98 1.76
N ASP A 64 -17.23 -3.69 1.65
CA ASP A 64 -16.30 -2.66 1.18
C ASP A 64 -15.09 -2.51 2.12
N VAL A 65 -15.34 -2.50 3.44
CA VAL A 65 -14.29 -2.49 4.47
C VAL A 65 -13.38 -3.72 4.35
N GLN A 66 -13.96 -4.91 4.19
CA GLN A 66 -13.18 -6.14 3.99
C GLN A 66 -12.37 -6.10 2.69
N ARG A 67 -12.92 -5.49 1.63
CA ARG A 67 -12.20 -5.33 0.36
C ARG A 67 -10.95 -4.49 0.53
N ASP A 68 -11.04 -3.37 1.25
CA ASP A 68 -9.89 -2.50 1.53
C ASP A 68 -8.80 -3.22 2.34
N GLU A 69 -9.19 -4.03 3.34
CA GLU A 69 -8.26 -4.85 4.11
C GLU A 69 -7.55 -5.90 3.24
N ILE A 70 -8.28 -6.57 2.35
CA ILE A 70 -7.71 -7.56 1.42
C ILE A 70 -6.71 -6.90 0.48
N VAL A 71 -7.07 -5.77 -0.13
CA VAL A 71 -6.16 -5.02 -1.03
C VAL A 71 -4.89 -4.59 -0.31
N SER A 72 -5.03 -4.08 0.92
CA SER A 72 -3.88 -3.73 1.77
C SER A 72 -2.97 -4.94 2.04
N SER A 73 -3.56 -6.08 2.41
CA SER A 73 -2.81 -7.30 2.69
C SER A 73 -2.11 -7.87 1.45
N LEU A 74 -2.76 -7.83 0.28
CA LEU A 74 -2.16 -8.25 -0.99
C LEU A 74 -0.98 -7.35 -1.38
N SER A 75 -1.11 -6.03 -1.20
CA SER A 75 -0.02 -5.10 -1.48
C SER A 75 1.17 -5.30 -0.54
N ILE A 76 0.93 -5.56 0.75
CA ILE A 76 1.99 -5.89 1.72
C ILE A 76 2.67 -7.21 1.34
N ASN A 77 1.90 -8.23 1.01
CA ASN A 77 2.43 -9.54 0.62
C ASN A 77 3.21 -9.47 -0.69
N GLU A 78 2.72 -8.76 -1.71
CA GLU A 78 3.46 -8.51 -2.96
C GLU A 78 4.76 -7.75 -2.72
N ALA A 79 4.77 -6.76 -1.82
CA ALA A 79 5.99 -6.07 -1.43
C ALA A 79 6.99 -7.01 -0.73
N HIS A 80 6.51 -7.93 0.12
CA HIS A 80 7.34 -8.96 0.75
C HIS A 80 7.86 -10.00 -0.25
N GLU A 81 7.05 -10.41 -1.22
CA GLU A 81 7.45 -11.34 -2.28
C GLU A 81 8.47 -10.72 -3.23
N GLN A 82 8.31 -9.44 -3.60
CA GLN A 82 9.33 -8.70 -4.36
C GLN A 82 10.63 -8.51 -3.55
N ASN A 83 10.55 -8.34 -2.23
CA ASN A 83 11.73 -8.28 -1.37
C ASN A 83 12.46 -9.64 -1.34
N ASN A 84 11.71 -10.74 -1.24
CA ASN A 84 12.27 -12.10 -1.21
C ASN A 84 12.80 -12.58 -2.58
N ASN A 85 12.21 -12.14 -3.71
CA ASN A 85 12.68 -12.45 -5.06
C ASN A 85 13.64 -11.40 -5.64
N SER A 86 13.96 -10.35 -4.89
CA SER A 86 15.02 -9.42 -5.26
C SER A 86 16.36 -10.14 -5.20
N THR A 87 16.83 -10.64 -6.35
CA THR A 87 18.24 -11.01 -6.60
C THR A 87 19.15 -9.76 -6.61
N GLY A 88 18.71 -8.65 -6.00
CA GLY A 88 19.51 -7.45 -5.80
C GLY A 88 20.23 -7.53 -4.47
N MET A 89 21.56 -7.52 -4.48
CA MET A 89 22.33 -7.33 -3.26
C MET A 89 22.24 -5.87 -2.80
N PHE A 90 22.05 -5.66 -1.50
CA PHE A 90 22.15 -4.31 -0.94
C PHE A 90 23.57 -3.78 -1.13
N TYR A 91 23.72 -2.47 -1.37
CA TYR A 91 25.04 -1.87 -1.65
C TYR A 91 26.07 -2.16 -0.55
N GLY A 92 25.67 -2.18 0.72
CA GLY A 92 26.54 -2.57 1.83
C GLY A 92 27.01 -4.03 1.77
N GLU A 93 26.15 -4.95 1.33
CA GLU A 93 26.48 -6.37 1.14
C GLU A 93 27.36 -6.58 -0.09
N TYR A 94 27.10 -5.84 -1.18
CA TYR A 94 27.92 -5.85 -2.39
C TYR A 94 29.38 -5.46 -2.10
N ILE A 95 29.61 -4.40 -1.33
CA ILE A 95 30.97 -3.97 -0.94
C ILE A 95 31.64 -5.00 -0.04
N LYS A 96 30.89 -5.62 0.88
CA LYS A 96 31.41 -6.68 1.74
C LYS A 96 31.89 -7.88 0.92
N HIS A 97 31.08 -8.36 -0.02
CA HIS A 97 31.46 -9.45 -0.93
C HIS A 97 32.65 -9.11 -1.83
N LEU A 98 32.74 -7.87 -2.32
CA LEU A 98 33.91 -7.41 -3.08
C LEU A 98 35.18 -7.39 -2.22
N THR A 99 35.06 -6.97 -0.96
CA THR A 99 36.18 -6.94 -0.01
C THR A 99 36.67 -8.36 0.29
N GLU A 100 35.75 -9.28 0.58
CA GLU A 100 36.07 -10.70 0.81
C GLU A 100 36.72 -11.37 -0.41
N ARG A 101 36.25 -11.07 -1.64
CA ARG A 101 36.88 -11.59 -2.87
C ARG A 101 38.27 -11.01 -3.09
N SER A 102 38.45 -9.72 -2.85
CA SER A 102 39.74 -9.02 -2.90
C SER A 102 40.75 -9.63 -1.91
N GLU A 103 40.34 -9.92 -0.68
CA GLU A 103 41.16 -10.56 0.35
C GLU A 103 41.57 -11.98 -0.02
N ASN A 104 40.70 -12.71 -0.74
CA ASN A 104 40.99 -14.04 -1.27
C ASN A 104 41.89 -14.03 -2.53
N GLY A 105 42.39 -12.86 -2.95
CA GLY A 105 43.37 -12.73 -4.03
C GLY A 105 42.77 -12.58 -5.43
N ASP A 106 41.48 -12.28 -5.55
CA ASP A 106 40.83 -11.97 -6.83
C ASP A 106 41.22 -10.54 -7.29
N GLU A 107 42.02 -10.48 -8.36
CA GLU A 107 42.60 -9.23 -8.85
C GLU A 107 41.53 -8.30 -9.47
N GLU A 108 40.47 -8.85 -10.07
CA GLU A 108 39.34 -8.04 -10.59
C GLU A 108 38.56 -7.40 -9.44
N ALA A 109 38.38 -8.13 -8.33
CA ALA A 109 37.68 -7.61 -7.15
C ALA A 109 38.48 -6.48 -6.48
N LYS A 110 39.81 -6.54 -6.48
CA LYS A 110 40.69 -5.48 -5.98
C LYS A 110 40.57 -4.21 -6.82
N GLU A 111 40.70 -4.31 -8.14
CA GLU A 111 40.60 -3.16 -9.04
C GLU A 111 39.22 -2.47 -8.94
N LEU A 112 38.16 -3.26 -8.86
CA LEU A 112 36.79 -2.76 -8.65
C LEU A 112 36.65 -2.04 -7.30
N LEU A 113 37.23 -2.58 -6.23
CA LEU A 113 37.18 -1.98 -4.90
C LEU A 113 37.99 -0.66 -4.84
N GLU A 114 39.15 -0.60 -5.48
CA GLU A 114 39.99 0.61 -5.55
C GLU A 114 39.33 1.72 -6.40
N SER A 115 38.78 1.37 -7.56
CA SER A 115 37.97 2.29 -8.38
C SER A 115 36.76 2.80 -7.59
N HIS A 116 36.13 1.93 -6.82
CA HIS A 116 35.02 2.29 -5.96
C HIS A 116 35.44 3.28 -4.86
N GLN A 117 36.54 3.01 -4.14
CA GLN A 117 37.04 3.87 -3.08
C GLN A 117 37.47 5.25 -3.61
N SER A 118 38.15 5.30 -4.75
CA SER A 118 38.56 6.56 -5.39
C SER A 118 37.34 7.39 -5.83
N PHE A 119 36.28 6.77 -6.34
CA PHE A 119 35.02 7.44 -6.66
C PHE A 119 34.33 8.02 -5.41
N ILE A 120 34.25 7.27 -4.32
CA ILE A 120 33.67 7.74 -3.06
C ILE A 120 34.50 8.89 -2.46
N GLN A 121 35.83 8.82 -2.52
CA GLN A 121 36.69 9.93 -2.10
C GLN A 121 36.48 11.17 -2.97
N ARG A 122 36.28 11.00 -4.28
CA ARG A 122 35.96 12.10 -5.20
C ARG A 122 34.57 12.71 -4.93
N MET A 123 33.60 11.90 -4.53
CA MET A 123 32.30 12.40 -4.09
C MET A 123 32.38 13.15 -2.76
N LYS A 124 33.13 12.63 -1.79
CA LYS A 124 33.32 13.29 -0.48
C LYS A 124 34.13 14.59 -0.58
N SER A 125 35.05 14.69 -1.54
CA SER A 125 35.82 15.91 -1.81
C SER A 125 35.08 16.92 -2.68
N ASN A 126 34.06 16.49 -3.44
CA ASN A 126 33.09 17.39 -4.05
C ASN A 126 32.18 17.92 -2.94
N ASP A 127 32.65 19.01 -2.33
CA ASP A 127 32.16 19.75 -1.16
C ASP A 127 30.74 20.36 -1.34
N LYS A 128 29.91 19.78 -2.20
CA LYS A 128 28.51 20.18 -2.43
C LYS A 128 27.68 20.05 -1.16
N GLU A 129 28.01 19.10 -0.28
CA GLU A 129 27.34 18.91 1.00
C GLU A 129 27.76 19.97 2.03
N ALA A 130 29.03 20.38 2.07
CA ALA A 130 29.46 21.52 2.87
C ALA A 130 28.93 22.85 2.31
N ALA A 131 28.90 23.00 0.98
CA ALA A 131 28.31 24.15 0.31
C ALA A 131 26.81 24.26 0.59
N PHE A 132 26.09 23.13 0.58
CA PHE A 132 24.68 23.07 0.95
C PHE A 132 24.46 23.37 2.44
N LYS A 133 25.31 22.84 3.33
CA LYS A 133 25.25 23.12 4.77
C LYS A 133 25.50 24.60 5.07
N LYS A 134 26.49 25.21 4.41
CA LYS A 134 26.78 26.66 4.49
C LYS A 134 25.62 27.51 3.96
N TRP A 135 25.06 27.14 2.81
CA TRP A 135 23.88 27.82 2.26
C TRP A 135 22.68 27.73 3.20
N LYS A 136 22.45 26.56 3.81
CA LYS A 136 21.36 26.33 4.77
C LYS A 136 21.53 27.22 6.00
N GLU A 137 22.73 27.28 6.59
CA GLU A 137 23.01 28.16 7.74
C GLU A 137 22.81 29.65 7.40
N GLU A 138 23.25 30.11 6.23
CA GLU A 138 23.01 31.49 5.78
C GLU A 138 21.53 31.79 5.56
N TYR A 139 20.79 30.88 4.94
CA TYR A 139 19.36 31.06 4.65
C TYR A 139 18.54 31.19 5.94
N TYR A 140 18.72 30.28 6.90
CA TYR A 140 18.03 30.32 8.19
C TYR A 140 18.55 31.43 9.13
N GLY A 141 19.79 31.88 8.95
CA GLY A 141 20.34 33.05 9.66
C GLY A 141 19.76 34.38 9.18
N ARG A 142 19.43 34.51 7.88
CA ARG A 142 18.81 35.72 7.31
C ARG A 142 17.32 35.82 7.66
N THR A 143 16.59 34.71 7.67
CA THR A 143 15.15 34.71 7.99
C THR A 143 14.86 35.05 9.45
N LYS A 144 15.78 34.77 10.38
CA LYS A 144 15.65 35.17 11.79
C LYS A 144 15.92 36.66 12.06
N LYS A 145 16.55 37.39 11.13
CA LYS A 145 16.85 38.84 11.28
C LYS A 145 15.76 39.76 10.70
N GLN A 146 14.79 39.23 9.95
CA GLN A 146 13.70 40.02 9.36
C GLN A 146 12.42 40.03 10.21
N THR A 147 12.37 39.28 11.32
CA THR A 147 11.17 39.15 12.17
C THR A 147 11.34 39.79 13.56
N THR A 148 12.27 40.74 13.70
CA THR A 148 12.42 41.59 14.90
C THR A 148 12.42 43.04 14.45
#